data_AF-A0A318U9F6-F1
#
_entry.id   AF-A0A318U9F6-F1
#
_cell.length_a   1.000
_cell.length_b   1.000
_cell.length_c   1.000
_cell.angle_alpha   90.00
_cell.angle_beta   90.00
_cell.angle_gamma   90.00
#
_symmetry.space_group_name_H-M   'P 1'
#
loop_
_entity.id
_entity.type
_entity.pdbx_description
1 polymer ?
#
loop_
_entity_poly.entity_id
_entity_poly.type
_entity_poly.pdbx_seq_one_letter_code
_entity_poly.pdbx_strand_id
1 'polypeptide(L)' 'MVADTGIFIEHLRAKDKLSTTFYKVSEKQDLYISAVTLYELYTGATTKEKEKDVENLV' A
#
# COMPACT_ATOMS: atom_id res chain seq x y z
N MET A 1 -2.56 9.22 9.84
CA MET A 1 -2.54 9.95 8.56
C MET A 1 -3.15 9.08 7.47
N VAL A 2 -3.98 9.63 6.57
CA VAL A 2 -4.45 8.86 5.41
C VAL A 2 -3.36 8.87 4.34
N ALA A 3 -2.92 7.69 3.90
CA ALA A 3 -1.90 7.56 2.87
C ALA A 3 -2.54 7.53 1.48
N ASP A 4 -1.90 8.20 0.52
CA ASP A 4 -2.27 8.17 -0.88
C ASP A 4 -1.92 6.81 -1.52
N THR A 5 -2.64 6.46 -2.59
CA THR A 5 -2.44 5.22 -3.36
C THR A 5 -1.02 5.08 -3.88
N GLY A 6 -0.36 6.18 -4.25
CA GLY A 6 1.03 6.16 -4.70
C GLY A 6 2.01 5.60 -3.66
N ILE A 7 1.79 5.87 -2.38
CA ILE A 7 2.64 5.39 -1.27
C ILE A 7 2.52 3.86 -1.14
N PHE A 8 1.31 3.32 -1.27
CA PHE A 8 1.09 1.88 -1.26
C PHE A 8 1.69 1.21 -2.50
N ILE A 9 1.49 1.77 -3.70
CA ILE A 9 2.06 1.23 -4.94
C ILE A 9 3.59 1.19 -4.90
N GLU A 10 4.22 2.26 -4.41
CA GLU A 10 5.68 2.32 -4.18
C GLU A 10 6.11 1.15 -3.28
N HIS A 11 5.43 0.98 -2.15
CA HIS A 11 5.74 -0.09 -1.18
C HIS A 11 5.56 -1.48 -1.77
N LEU A 12 4.41 -1.74 -2.41
CA LEU A 12 4.08 -3.05 -2.99
C LEU A 12 5.07 -3.45 -4.09
N ARG A 13 5.57 -2.51 -4.90
CA ARG A 13 6.54 -2.78 -5.98
C ARG A 13 7.99 -2.83 -5.53
N ALA A 14 8.32 -2.26 -4.37
CA ALA A 14 9.69 -2.21 -3.89
C ALA A 14 10.25 -3.61 -3.62
N LYS A 15 11.50 -3.86 -4.05
CA LYS A 15 12.25 -5.06 -3.66
C LYS A 15 12.66 -5.00 -2.18
N ASP A 16 13.11 -3.83 -1.75
CA ASP A 16 13.46 -3.54 -0.35
C ASP A 16 12.35 -2.71 0.29
N LYS A 17 11.51 -3.37 1.09
CA LYS A 17 10.36 -2.76 1.77
C LYS A 17 10.76 -1.74 2.84
N LEU A 18 11.94 -1.89 3.46
CA LEU A 18 12.40 -1.04 4.56
C LEU A 18 12.82 0.36 4.07
N SER A 19 13.19 0.45 2.79
CA SER A 19 13.61 1.71 2.17
C SER A 19 12.45 2.64 1.80
N THR A 20 11.21 2.16 1.84
CA THR A 20 10.03 2.81 1.26
C THR A 20 9.49 3.96 2.11
N THR A 21 8.76 4.89 1.48
CA THR A 21 8.06 5.97 2.19
C THR A 21 7.03 5.40 3.17
N PHE A 22 6.28 4.37 2.75
CA PHE A 22 5.31 3.70 3.62
C PHE A 22 5.93 3.23 4.93
N TYR A 23 7.04 2.48 4.86
CA TYR A 23 7.73 1.94 6.02
C TYR A 23 8.27 3.05 6.95
N LYS A 24 8.92 4.06 6.38
CA LYS A 24 9.50 5.17 7.16
C LYS A 24 8.45 6.02 7.87
N VAL A 25 7.25 6.14 7.31
CA VAL A 25 6.16 6.92 7.90
C VAL A 25 5.38 6.09 8.92
N SER A 26 5.16 4.80 8.67
CA SER A 26 4.48 3.91 9.63
C SER A 26 5.26 3.76 10.95
N GLU A 27 6.59 3.91 10.93
CA GLU A 27 7.40 3.95 12.15
C GLU A 27 7.15 5.17 13.04
N LYS A 28 6.55 6.24 12.50
CA LYS A 28 6.38 7.52 13.21
C LYS A 28 4.95 7.83 13.60
N GLN A 29 3.98 7.22 12.92
CA GLN A 29 2.56 7.50 13.12
C GLN A 29 1.69 6.43 12.47
N ASP A 30 0.46 6.31 12.94
CA ASP A 30 -0.53 5.43 12.33
C ASP A 30 -0.88 5.85 10.91
N LEU A 31 -0.92 4.87 10.02
CA LEU A 31 -1.39 5.01 8.64
C LEU A 31 -2.80 4.43 8.52
N TYR A 32 -3.66 5.15 7.80
CA TYR A 32 -5.00 4.71 7.46
C TYR A 32 -5.14 4.65 5.95
N ILE A 33 -5.92 3.68 5.47
CA ILE A 33 -6.28 3.54 4.08
C ILE A 33 -7.73 3.97 3.89
N SER A 34 -8.01 4.76 2.85
CA SER A 34 -9.38 5.11 2.49
C SER A 34 -10.01 4.01 1.63
N ALA A 35 -11.34 3.90 1.63
CA ALA A 35 -12.03 2.98 0.72
C ALA A 35 -11.76 3.31 -0.77
N VAL A 36 -11.50 4.57 -1.10
CA VAL A 36 -11.13 5.01 -2.45
C VAL A 36 -9.76 4.47 -2.84
N THR A 37 -8.77 4.63 -1.96
CA THR A 37 -7.42 4.08 -2.13
C THR A 37 -7.46 2.55 -2.29
N LEU A 38 -8.26 1.87 -1.46
CA LEU A 38 -8.42 0.42 -1.55
C LEU A 38 -9.02 0.00 -2.90
N TYR A 39 -10.04 0.72 -3.39
CA TYR A 39 -10.61 0.50 -4.72
C TYR A 39 -9.59 0.69 -5.85
N GLU A 40 -8.76 1.74 -5.78
CA GLU A 40 -7.71 1.98 -6.78
C GLU A 40 -6.66 0.86 -6.79
N LEU A 41 -6.26 0.38 -5.61
CA LEU A 41 -5.33 -0.74 -5.47
C LEU A 41 -5.91 -2.03 -6.07
N TYR A 42 -7.16 -2.37 -5.76
CA TYR A 42 -7.83 -3.53 -6.37
C TYR A 42 -8.00 -3.39 -7.88
N THR A 43 -8.27 -2.18 -8.38
CA THR A 43 -8.36 -1.91 -9.83
C THR A 43 -7.03 -2.16 -10.54
N GLY A 44 -5.89 -1.91 -9.87
CA GLY A 44 -4.54 -2.19 -10.39
C GLY A 44 -4.04 -3.62 -10.17
N ALA A 45 -4.71 -4.41 -9.34
CA ALA A 45 -4.31 -5.77 -8.96
C ALA A 45 -4.73 -6.81 -10.01
N THR A 46 -4.07 -6.81 -11.16
CA THR A 46 -4.46 -7.66 -12.31
C THR A 46 -4.09 -9.15 -12.20
N THR A 47 -3.49 -9.59 -11.09
CA THR A 47 -3.12 -10.98 -10.84
C THR A 47 -3.53 -11.37 -9.42
N LYS A 48 -3.74 -12.68 -9.17
CA LYS A 48 -4.09 -13.19 -7.83
C LYS A 48 -3.03 -12.89 -6.77
N GLU A 49 -1.76 -12.85 -7.17
CA GLU A 49 -0.67 -12.44 -6.30
C GLU A 49 -0.83 -10.98 -5.86
N LYS A 50 -1.14 -10.07 -6.79
CA LYS A 50 -1.37 -8.66 -6.48
C LYS A 50 -2.66 -8.44 -5.68
N GLU A 51 -3.71 -9.20 -5.94
CA GLU A 51 -4.94 -9.13 -5.13
C GLU A 51 -4.62 -9.48 -3.66
N LYS A 52 -3.84 -10.56 -3.45
CA LYS A 52 -3.40 -10.98 -2.13
C LYS A 52 -2.50 -9.95 -1.44
N ASP A 53 -1.64 -9.27 -2.20
CA ASP A 53 -0.85 -8.15 -1.67
C ASP A 53 -1.73 -7.02 -1.13
N VAL A 54 -2.84 -6.70 -1.82
CA VAL A 54 -3.80 -5.69 -1.36
C VAL A 54 -4.58 -6.17 -0.14
N GLU A 55 -4.98 -7.45 -0.10
CA GLU A 55 -5.66 -8.06 1.06
C GLU A 55 -4.82 -7.99 2.33
N ASN A 56 -3.49 -8.16 2.23
CA ASN A 56 -2.59 -8.11 3.39
C ASN A 56 -2.44 -6.69 3.99
N LEU A 57 -3.00 -5.65 3.36
CA LEU A 57 -2.97 -4.27 3.87
C LEU A 57 -4.13 -3.96 4.84
N VAL A 58 -5.14 -4.83 4.95
CA VAL A 58 -6.40 -4.61 5.69
C VAL A 58 -6.61 -5.70 6.75
#